data_AF-A0A562VLY9-F1
#
_entry.id   AF-A0A562VLY9-F1
#
_cell.length_a   1.000
_cell.length_b   1.000
_cell.length_c   1.000
_cell.angle_alpha   90.00
_cell.angle_beta   90.00
_cell.angle_gamma   90.00
#
_symmetry.space_group_name_H-M   'P 1'
#
loop_
_entity.id
_entity.type
_entity.pdbx_description
1 polymer ?
#
loop_
_entity_poly.entity_id
_entity_poly.type
_entity_poly.pdbx_seq_one_letter_code
_entity_poly.pdbx_strand_id
1 'polypeptide(L)' 'MAQNARKLNFMIDNDVADELERLIPSGQRSRVVSQAIANELALQRRRSITSRLRELRSHLPVVSAEKLQVDLAENRRRG' A
#
# COMPACT_ATOMS: atom_id res chain seq x y z
N MET A 1 -30.57 -5.97 0.27
CA MET A 1 -29.49 -5.16 0.87
C MET A 1 -28.25 -6.04 0.91
N ALA A 2 -27.28 -5.85 0.00
CA ALA A 2 -26.08 -6.67 -0.04
C ALA A 2 -25.30 -6.52 1.28
N GLN A 3 -24.91 -7.63 1.92
CA GLN A 3 -24.07 -7.59 3.11
C GLN A 3 -22.69 -7.03 2.73
N ASN A 4 -22.46 -5.74 2.99
CA ASN A 4 -21.21 -5.03 2.73
C ASN A 4 -20.09 -5.37 3.74
N ALA A 5 -20.25 -6.41 4.56
CA ALA A 5 -19.28 -6.82 5.55
C ALA A 5 -19.26 -8.34 5.68
N ARG A 6 -18.06 -8.92 5.73
CA ARG A 6 -17.84 -10.35 5.96
C ARG A 6 -17.29 -10.55 7.37
N LYS A 7 -17.92 -11.44 8.16
CA LYS A 7 -17.41 -11.81 9.48
C LYS A 7 -16.11 -12.59 9.32
N LEU A 8 -15.05 -12.11 9.94
CA LEU A 8 -13.77 -12.79 10.08
C LEU A 8 -13.61 -13.19 11.55
N ASN A 9 -13.26 -14.45 11.80
CA ASN A 9 -12.93 -14.93 13.13
C ASN A 9 -11.40 -14.95 13.23
N PHE A 10 -10.82 -14.02 13.96
CA PHE A 10 -9.40 -14.02 14.30
C PHE A 10 -9.26 -13.68 15.78
N MET A 11 -8.19 -14.18 16.38
CA MET A 11 -7.81 -13.83 17.73
C MET A 11 -7.02 -12.53 17.71
N ILE A 12 -7.26 -11.66 18.67
CA ILE A 12 -6.42 -10.50 18.98
C ILE A 12 -5.77 -10.72 20.33
N ASP A 13 -4.62 -10.10 20.55
CA ASP A 13 -3.94 -10.16 21.84
C ASP A 13 -4.83 -9.57 22.94
N ASN A 14 -4.77 -10.15 24.13
CA ASN A 14 -5.61 -9.74 25.27
C ASN A 14 -5.39 -8.26 25.63
N ASP A 15 -4.15 -7.78 25.57
CA ASP A 15 -3.81 -6.39 25.86
C ASP A 15 -4.50 -5.43 24.86
N VAL A 16 -4.51 -5.80 23.57
CA VAL A 16 -5.17 -5.04 22.51
C VAL A 16 -6.68 -5.09 22.67
N ALA A 17 -7.23 -6.24 23.06
CA ALA A 17 -8.65 -6.38 23.35
C ALA A 17 -9.06 -5.44 24.50
N ASP A 18 -8.34 -5.48 25.62
CA ASP A 18 -8.61 -4.66 26.80
C ASP A 18 -8.55 -3.16 26.47
N GLU A 19 -7.56 -2.72 25.70
CA GLU A 19 -7.48 -1.32 25.24
C GLU A 19 -8.65 -0.95 24.34
N LEU A 20 -9.03 -1.83 23.40
CA LEU A 20 -10.17 -1.61 22.52
C LEU A 20 -11.48 -1.48 23.33
N GLU A 21 -11.63 -2.29 24.38
CA GLU A 21 -12.80 -2.24 25.24
C GLU A 21 -12.86 -0.98 26.11
N ARG A 22 -11.71 -0.53 26.62
CA ARG A 22 -11.57 0.67 27.45
C ARG A 22 -11.75 1.97 26.66
N LEU A 23 -11.17 2.04 25.46
CA LEU A 23 -11.10 3.29 24.69
C LEU A 23 -12.28 3.49 23.75
N ILE A 24 -12.95 2.40 23.32
CA ILE A 24 -13.96 2.47 22.26
C ILE A 24 -15.34 2.04 22.78
N PRO A 25 -16.38 2.89 22.61
CA PRO A 25 -17.74 2.55 22.99
C PRO A 25 -18.24 1.24 22.38
N SER A 26 -19.03 0.49 23.16
CA SER A 26 -19.70 -0.73 22.72
C SER A 26 -20.61 -0.41 21.52
N GLY A 27 -20.28 -0.96 20.35
CA GLY A 27 -20.98 -0.71 19.09
C GLY A 27 -20.13 -0.03 18.00
N GLN A 28 -19.06 0.68 18.38
CA GLN A 28 -18.15 1.29 17.40
C GLN A 28 -16.89 0.44 17.13
N ARG A 29 -16.62 -0.55 17.98
CA ARG A 29 -15.44 -1.42 17.92
C ARG A 29 -15.22 -2.04 16.54
N SER A 30 -16.24 -2.67 15.95
CA SER A 30 -16.16 -3.29 14.62
C SER A 30 -15.79 -2.28 13.53
N ARG A 31 -16.34 -1.07 13.60
CA ARG A 31 -16.04 0.01 12.65
C ARG A 31 -14.59 0.48 12.78
N VAL A 32 -14.12 0.68 14.01
CA VAL A 32 -12.74 1.14 14.25
C VAL A 32 -11.73 0.08 13.83
N VAL A 33 -11.96 -1.19 14.20
CA VAL A 33 -11.10 -2.31 13.78
C VAL A 33 -11.08 -2.42 12.26
N SER A 34 -12.24 -2.35 11.59
CA SER A 34 -12.32 -2.39 10.13
C SER A 34 -11.54 -1.23 9.49
N GLN A 35 -11.62 -0.02 10.06
CA GLN A 35 -10.88 1.13 9.55
C GLN A 35 -9.37 1.00 9.77
N ALA A 36 -8.94 0.48 10.93
CA ALA A 36 -7.53 0.23 11.22
C ALA A 36 -6.94 -0.79 10.23
N ILE A 37 -7.65 -1.89 9.98
CA ILE A 37 -7.27 -2.90 8.99
C ILE A 37 -7.19 -2.28 7.58
N ALA A 38 -8.16 -1.47 7.19
CA ALA A 38 -8.15 -0.81 5.87
C ALA A 38 -6.91 0.09 5.70
N ASN A 39 -6.56 0.86 6.73
CA ASN A 39 -5.38 1.73 6.71
C ASN A 39 -4.08 0.93 6.61
N GLU A 40 -3.95 -0.16 7.38
CA GLU A 40 -2.75 -1.01 7.33
C GLU A 40 -2.63 -1.72 5.97
N LEU A 41 -3.73 -2.23 5.41
CA LEU A 41 -3.73 -2.83 4.07
C LEU A 41 -3.33 -1.82 2.99
N ALA A 42 -3.78 -0.56 3.08
CA ALA A 42 -3.37 0.50 2.16
C ALA A 42 -1.86 0.79 2.28
N LEU A 43 -1.33 0.81 3.51
CA LEU A 43 0.10 0.97 3.76
C LEU A 43 0.92 -0.17 3.17
N GLN A 44 0.50 -1.42 3.38
CA GLN A 44 1.15 -2.61 2.83
C GLN A 44 1.13 -2.62 1.30
N ARG A 45 0.01 -2.25 0.67
CA ARG A 45 -0.07 -2.08 -0.79
C ARG A 45 0.90 -1.03 -1.30
N ARG A 46 0.99 0.12 -0.63
CA ARG A 46 1.94 1.18 -1.02
C ARG A 46 3.39 0.69 -0.89
N ARG A 47 3.71 -0.02 0.19
CA ARG A 47 5.04 -0.61 0.42
C ARG A 47 5.39 -1.61 -0.68
N SER A 48 4.49 -2.53 -1.01
CA SER A 48 4.77 -3.54 -2.05
C SER A 48 4.99 -2.91 -3.43
N ILE A 49 4.17 -1.93 -3.82
CA ILE A 49 4.34 -1.19 -5.08
C ILE A 49 5.66 -0.43 -5.09
N THR A 50 5.99 0.24 -3.99
CA THR A 50 7.24 1.01 -3.87
C THR A 50 8.47 0.09 -3.95
N SER A 51 8.42 -1.07 -3.28
CA SER A 51 9.49 -2.07 -3.37
C SER A 51 9.67 -2.57 -4.80
N ARG A 52 8.57 -2.90 -5.49
CA ARG A 52 8.61 -3.33 -6.90
C ARG A 52 9.16 -2.23 -7.82
N LEU A 53 8.79 -0.97 -7.60
CA LEU A 53 9.34 0.16 -8.35
C LEU A 53 10.85 0.33 -8.12
N ARG A 54 11.32 0.16 -6.89
CA ARG A 54 12.75 0.23 -6.56
C ARG A 54 13.54 -0.90 -7.20
N GLU A 55 12.99 -2.11 -7.18
CA GLU A 55 13.58 -3.28 -7.83
C GLU A 55 13.71 -3.05 -9.34
N LEU A 56 12.62 -2.67 -10.02
CA LEU A 56 12.66 -2.31 -11.44
C LEU A 56 13.67 -1.19 -11.74
N ARG A 57 13.73 -0.16 -10.88
CA ARG A 57 14.71 0.92 -11.01
C ARG A 57 16.15 0.43 -10.86
N SER A 58 16.41 -0.55 -9.99
CA SER A 58 17.77 -1.10 -9.79
C SER A 58 18.29 -1.91 -10.97
N HIS A 59 17.41 -2.46 -11.81
CA HIS A 59 17.77 -3.18 -13.02
C HIS A 59 17.92 -2.28 -14.26
N LEU A 60 17.53 -1.02 -14.17
CA LEU A 60 17.63 -0.07 -15.27
C LEU A 60 18.94 0.72 -15.19
N PRO A 61 19.67 0.88 -16.31
CA PRO A 61 20.82 1.78 -16.33
C PRO A 61 20.36 3.20 -16.01
N VAL A 62 21.12 3.88 -15.16
CA VAL A 62 20.87 5.30 -14.85
C VAL A 62 21.25 6.12 -16.08
N VAL A 63 20.27 6.45 -16.90
CA VAL A 63 20.47 7.29 -18.09
C VAL A 63 20.21 8.74 -17.71
N SER A 64 21.18 9.62 -17.98
CA SER A 64 21.00 11.06 -17.81
C SER A 64 20.03 11.61 -18.86
N ALA A 65 19.31 12.68 -18.52
CA ALA A 65 18.40 13.35 -19.44
C ALA A 65 19.11 13.80 -20.74
N GLU A 66 20.37 14.20 -20.62
CA GLU A 66 21.22 14.62 -21.73
C GLU A 66 21.53 13.45 -22.68
N LYS A 67 21.85 12.26 -22.14
CA LYS A 67 22.05 11.06 -22.94
C LYS A 67 20.76 10.63 -23.66
N LEU A 68 19.60 10.73 -22.99
CA LEU A 68 18.30 10.48 -23.63
C LEU A 68 18.04 11.45 -24.78
N GLN A 69 18.37 12.74 -24.64
CA GLN A 69 18.19 13.73 -25.70
C GLN A 69 19.08 13.45 -26.91
N VAL A 70 20.33 13.07 -26.68
CA VAL A 70 21.26 12.67 -27.75
C VAL A 70 20.74 11.43 -28.48
N ASP A 71 20.40 10.37 -27.75
CA ASP A 71 19.87 9.13 -28.34
C ASP A 71 18.59 9.38 -29.15
N LEU A 72 17.71 10.26 -28.65
CA LEU A 72 16.45 10.63 -29.33
C LEU A 72 16.71 11.46 -30.59
N ALA A 73 17.67 12.39 -30.55
CA ALA A 73 18.06 13.21 -31.68
C ALA A 73 18.72 12.37 -32.79
N GLU A 74 19.55 11.39 -32.42
CA GLU A 74 20.13 10.45 -33.39
C GLU A 74 19.07 9.55 -34.04
N ASN A 75 18.09 9.06 -33.27
CA ASN A 75 16.99 8.26 -33.82
C ASN A 75 16.17 9.04 -34.85
N ARG A 76 15.84 10.31 -34.56
CA ARG A 76 15.12 11.20 -35.49
C ARG A 76 15.87 11.52 -36.78
N ARG A 77 17.21 11.39 -36.80
CA ARG A 77 18.01 11.58 -38.03
C ARG A 77 18.10 10.30 -38.88
N ARG A 78 17.78 9.14 -38.30
CA ARG A 78 17.88 7.83 -38.95
C ARG A 78 16.56 7.33 -39.54
N GLY A 79 15.43 7.90 -39.12
CA GLY A 79 14.10 7.70 -39.74
C GLY A 79 13.77 8.84 -40.68
#